data_AF-A0A2G4GES6-F1
#
_entry.id   AF-A0A2G4GES6-F1
#
_cell.length_a   1.000
_cell.length_b   1.000
_cell.length_c   1.000
_cell.angle_alpha   90.00
_cell.angle_beta   90.00
_cell.angle_gamma   90.00
#
_symmetry.space_group_name_H-M   'P 1'
#
loop_
_entity.id
_entity.type
_entity.pdbx_description
1 polymer ?
#
loop_
_entity_poly.entity_id
_entity_poly.type
_entity_poly.pdbx_seq_one_letter_code
_entity_poly.pdbx_strand_id
1 'polypeptide(L)'
;MKSIFTFLGTFVLGALIALAARTARHDPHAGHDTTGSTTTRGDYAPMVNNSPPLSSTAPAAHSSHPAPAARDPHAGHPAAKTPVNSLCAICGMKVDPSLPTMEYQGQTIGFGCKICAPKFKAEPDKYGPSYLRNELIKR
;
A
#
# COMPACT_ATOMS: atom_id res chain seq x y z
N MET A 1 -10.17 12.66 -41.90
CA MET A 1 -11.40 12.11 -41.26
C MET A 1 -11.45 10.58 -41.32
N LYS A 2 -11.52 9.95 -42.51
CA LYS A 2 -11.77 8.49 -42.68
C LYS A 2 -10.73 7.60 -41.97
N SER A 3 -9.44 7.90 -42.12
CA SER A 3 -8.35 7.08 -41.56
C SER A 3 -8.32 7.10 -40.03
N ILE A 4 -8.73 8.21 -39.41
CA ILE A 4 -8.82 8.34 -37.95
C ILE A 4 -9.89 7.39 -37.37
N PHE A 5 -11.04 7.25 -38.05
CA PHE A 5 -12.05 6.27 -37.66
C PHE A 5 -11.56 4.83 -37.83
N THR A 6 -10.74 4.56 -38.85
CA THR A 6 -10.11 3.25 -39.03
C THR A 6 -9.13 2.94 -37.91
N PHE A 7 -8.27 3.90 -37.51
CA PHE A 7 -7.34 3.74 -36.38
C PHE A 7 -8.05 3.57 -35.03
N LEU A 8 -9.11 4.34 -34.79
CA LEU A 8 -9.94 4.18 -33.59
C LEU A 8 -10.63 2.82 -33.58
N GLY A 9 -11.17 2.37 -34.71
CA GLY A 9 -11.84 1.07 -34.82
C GLY A 9 -10.90 -0.09 -34.55
N THR A 10 -9.69 -0.08 -35.11
CA THR A 10 -8.70 -1.16 -34.87
C THR A 10 -8.16 -1.13 -33.44
N PHE A 11 -7.99 0.05 -32.85
CA PHE A 11 -7.58 0.19 -31.45
C PHE A 11 -8.63 -0.38 -30.49
N VAL A 12 -9.90 -0.04 -30.69
CA VAL A 12 -11.01 -0.56 -29.85
C VAL A 12 -11.14 -2.07 -30.01
N LEU A 13 -11.05 -2.59 -31.24
CA LEU A 13 -11.08 -4.03 -31.48
C LEU A 13 -9.92 -4.76 -30.79
N GLY A 14 -8.71 -4.21 -30.84
CA GLY A 14 -7.55 -4.74 -30.14
C GLY A 14 -7.72 -4.77 -28.62
N ALA A 15 -8.29 -3.70 -28.04
CA ALA A 15 -8.56 -3.62 -26.60
C ALA A 15 -9.58 -4.67 -26.14
N LEU A 16 -10.63 -4.93 -26.93
CA LEU A 16 -11.63 -5.96 -26.63
C LEU A 16 -11.03 -7.37 -26.69
N ILE A 17 -10.19 -7.66 -27.67
CA ILE A 17 -9.51 -8.97 -27.79
C ILE A 17 -8.58 -9.19 -26.60
N ALA A 18 -7.81 -8.18 -26.19
CA ALA A 18 -6.93 -8.27 -25.03
C ALA A 18 -7.70 -8.51 -23.72
N LEU A 19 -8.87 -7.88 -23.57
CA LEU A 19 -9.73 -8.07 -22.40
C LEU A 19 -10.34 -9.48 -22.35
N ALA A 20 -10.79 -10.01 -23.50
CA ALA A 20 -11.30 -11.38 -23.61
C ALA A 20 -10.20 -12.42 -23.29
N ALA A 21 -8.98 -12.23 -23.79
CA ALA A 21 -7.86 -13.12 -23.49
C ALA A 21 -7.46 -13.12 -22.00
N ARG A 22 -7.54 -11.95 -21.34
CA ARG A 22 -7.22 -11.82 -19.92
C ARG A 22 -8.28 -12.48 -19.02
N THR A 23 -9.55 -12.37 -19.39
CA THR A 23 -10.65 -13.01 -18.65
C THR A 23 -10.65 -14.52 -18.82
N ALA A 24 -10.34 -15.04 -20.00
CA ALA A 24 -10.21 -16.49 -20.24
C ALA A 24 -9.02 -17.14 -19.49
N ARG A 25 -8.00 -16.36 -19.10
CA ARG A 25 -6.84 -16.85 -18.32
C ARG A 25 -6.98 -16.60 -16.82
N HIS A 26 -8.05 -15.97 -16.38
CA HIS A 26 -8.29 -15.71 -14.98
C HIS A 26 -9.19 -16.82 -14.45
N ASP A 27 -8.63 -17.73 -13.65
CA ASP A 27 -9.37 -18.77 -12.92
C ASP A 27 -9.71 -18.24 -11.52
N PRO A 28 -10.92 -17.67 -11.29
CA PRO A 28 -11.31 -17.12 -9.99
C PRO A 28 -11.59 -18.20 -8.93
N HIS A 29 -11.53 -19.49 -9.27
CA HIS A 29 -11.95 -20.59 -8.38
C HIS A 29 -10.87 -21.64 -8.07
N ALA A 30 -9.61 -21.44 -8.47
CA ALA A 30 -8.52 -22.39 -8.20
C ALA A 30 -7.98 -22.36 -6.74
N GLY A 31 -8.84 -22.07 -5.76
CA GLY A 31 -8.43 -21.75 -4.39
C GLY A 31 -9.04 -22.58 -3.26
N HIS A 32 -9.99 -23.50 -3.48
CA HIS A 32 -10.60 -24.27 -2.38
C HIS A 32 -11.11 -25.65 -2.81
N ASP A 33 -10.21 -26.54 -3.23
CA ASP A 33 -10.50 -27.97 -3.29
C ASP A 33 -9.97 -28.64 -2.02
N THR A 34 -10.73 -28.48 -0.95
CA THR A 34 -10.67 -29.32 0.24
C THR A 34 -11.19 -30.72 -0.09
N THR A 35 -10.34 -31.59 -0.61
CA THR A 35 -10.54 -33.05 -0.48
C THR A 35 -10.29 -33.45 0.96
N GLY A 36 -11.35 -33.37 1.77
CA GLY A 36 -11.32 -33.77 3.17
C GLY A 36 -12.61 -33.43 3.93
N SER A 37 -13.78 -33.61 3.31
CA SER A 37 -15.07 -33.45 4.03
C SER A 37 -15.61 -34.82 4.43
N THR A 38 -15.14 -35.29 5.58
CA THR A 38 -15.96 -35.98 6.58
C THR A 38 -15.30 -35.54 7.88
N THR A 39 -15.84 -34.60 8.64
CA THR A 39 -16.79 -34.92 9.72
C THR A 39 -17.20 -33.59 10.37
N THR A 40 -18.51 -33.38 10.48
CA THR A 40 -19.22 -32.75 11.61
C THR A 40 -18.91 -31.31 12.02
N ARG A 41 -19.82 -30.42 11.61
CA ARG A 41 -20.66 -29.56 12.47
C ARG A 41 -19.98 -28.97 13.72
N GLY A 42 -19.59 -27.70 13.59
CA GLY A 42 -19.78 -26.69 14.62
C GLY A 42 -18.58 -26.37 15.51
N ASP A 43 -17.57 -25.68 14.98
CA ASP A 43 -16.54 -25.02 15.79
C ASP A 43 -16.03 -23.76 15.08
N TYR A 44 -16.66 -22.61 15.37
CA TYR A 44 -16.01 -21.32 15.19
C TYR A 44 -15.69 -20.76 16.57
N ALA A 45 -14.39 -20.65 16.89
CA ALA A 45 -13.84 -19.79 17.93
C ALA A 45 -12.33 -19.56 17.66
N PRO A 46 -11.70 -18.51 18.21
CA PRO A 46 -11.04 -17.46 17.45
C PRO A 46 -9.51 -17.61 17.39
N MET A 47 -8.89 -17.26 16.26
CA MET A 47 -7.43 -17.29 16.12
C MET A 47 -6.79 -15.92 16.42
N VAL A 48 -6.92 -15.48 17.68
CA VAL A 48 -5.97 -14.57 18.33
C VAL A 48 -5.53 -15.18 19.66
N ASN A 49 -4.33 -15.76 19.69
CA ASN A 49 -3.69 -16.24 20.92
C ASN A 49 -2.59 -15.25 21.30
N ASN A 50 -2.79 -14.50 22.40
CA ASN A 50 -1.77 -13.67 23.02
C ASN A 50 -1.30 -14.38 24.29
N SER A 51 -0.19 -15.12 24.20
CA SER A 51 0.54 -15.63 25.37
C SER A 51 2.00 -15.13 25.32
N PRO A 52 2.54 -14.53 26.40
CA PRO A 52 3.93 -14.05 26.46
C PRO A 52 4.94 -15.22 26.58
N PRO A 53 6.25 -14.98 26.32
CA PRO A 53 7.19 -16.05 26.00
C PRO A 53 7.76 -16.73 27.24
N LEU A 54 7.95 -18.06 27.18
CA LEU A 54 8.87 -18.76 28.07
C LEU A 54 10.16 -19.11 27.32
N SER A 55 11.26 -18.61 27.87
CA SER A 55 12.65 -18.89 27.51
C SER A 55 13.07 -20.34 27.79
N SER A 56 14.22 -20.72 27.19
CA SER A 56 15.11 -21.88 27.49
C SER A 56 14.86 -23.10 26.56
N THR A 57 15.82 -23.75 25.88
CA THR A 57 17.29 -23.90 26.08
C THR A 57 17.96 -24.34 24.75
N ALA A 58 19.21 -23.90 24.50
CA ALA A 58 20.12 -24.12 23.35
C ALA A 58 20.69 -25.59 23.25
N PRO A 59 21.71 -25.99 22.42
CA PRO A 59 22.66 -25.22 21.57
C PRO A 59 23.21 -25.85 20.25
N ALA A 60 24.18 -25.15 19.65
CA ALA A 60 25.19 -25.52 18.62
C ALA A 60 24.84 -25.20 17.14
N ALA A 61 25.70 -24.61 16.31
CA ALA A 61 26.99 -23.95 16.49
C ALA A 61 27.32 -23.24 15.15
N HIS A 62 27.59 -21.93 15.16
CA HIS A 62 28.43 -21.29 14.15
C HIS A 62 29.20 -20.15 14.81
N SER A 63 30.52 -20.34 14.90
CA SER A 63 31.46 -19.48 15.59
C SER A 63 32.03 -18.40 14.66
N SER A 64 31.96 -17.16 15.16
CA SER A 64 33.04 -16.15 15.15
C SER A 64 33.52 -15.54 13.83
N HIS A 65 33.12 -14.28 13.59
CA HIS A 65 34.03 -13.13 13.43
C HIS A 65 33.26 -11.82 13.73
N PRO A 66 33.93 -10.70 14.08
CA PRO A 66 33.57 -9.84 15.20
C PRO A 66 32.74 -8.63 14.76
N ALA A 67 31.88 -8.16 15.66
CA ALA A 67 31.18 -6.90 15.54
C ALA A 67 32.16 -5.72 15.48
N PRO A 68 31.99 -4.78 14.54
CA PRO A 68 32.08 -3.38 14.85
C PRO A 68 30.68 -2.90 15.27
N ALA A 69 30.67 -2.27 16.44
CA ALA A 69 29.66 -1.42 17.02
C ALA A 69 28.52 -0.96 16.08
N ALA A 70 27.30 -1.26 16.52
CA ALA A 70 26.20 -0.32 16.64
C ALA A 70 26.07 0.70 15.49
N ARG A 71 25.25 0.35 14.50
CA ARG A 71 24.30 1.31 13.92
C ARG A 71 22.96 0.62 13.79
N ASP A 72 22.12 0.81 14.79
CA ASP A 72 20.67 0.76 14.62
C ASP A 72 20.30 1.50 13.32
N PRO A 73 19.58 0.87 12.36
CA PRO A 73 18.93 1.61 11.29
C PRO A 73 17.82 2.53 11.82
N HIS A 74 17.58 2.55 13.13
CA HIS A 74 16.61 3.39 13.81
C HIS A 74 17.18 4.71 14.34
N ALA A 75 18.47 5.00 14.10
CA ALA A 75 19.07 6.27 14.49
C ALA A 75 18.63 7.42 13.55
N GLY A 76 17.51 8.07 13.91
CA GLY A 76 17.27 9.47 13.58
C GLY A 76 16.17 9.75 12.55
N HIS A 77 14.96 9.26 12.78
CA HIS A 77 13.78 10.02 12.33
C HIS A 77 13.27 10.80 13.55
N PRO A 78 13.42 12.14 13.60
CA PRO A 78 12.87 12.92 14.70
C PRO A 78 11.37 12.69 14.71
N ALA A 79 10.85 11.97 15.72
CA ALA A 79 9.45 11.59 15.95
C ALA A 79 8.47 12.24 14.96
N ALA A 80 8.51 11.76 13.72
CA ALA A 80 7.77 12.36 12.62
C ALA A 80 6.42 11.69 12.73
N LYS A 81 5.47 12.40 13.34
CA LYS A 81 4.07 12.01 13.41
C LYS A 81 3.71 11.36 12.07
N THR A 82 3.39 10.08 12.12
CA THR A 82 3.17 9.28 10.92
C THR A 82 2.09 9.99 10.11
N PRO A 83 2.35 10.37 8.85
CA PRO A 83 1.35 11.07 8.07
C PRO A 83 0.11 10.17 7.98
N VAL A 84 -1.06 10.75 8.23
CA VAL A 84 -2.35 10.04 8.18
C VAL A 84 -2.66 9.56 6.76
N ASN A 85 -1.99 10.17 5.77
CA ASN A 85 -2.11 9.81 4.39
C ASN A 85 -0.91 8.98 3.88
N SER A 86 -1.23 7.98 3.07
CA SER A 86 -0.28 7.12 2.35
C SER A 86 -0.10 7.54 0.89
N LEU A 87 -1.08 8.28 0.33
CA LEU A 87 -1.07 8.79 -1.04
C LEU A 87 -1.23 10.31 -1.06
N CYS A 88 -0.62 10.96 -2.03
CA CYS A 88 -0.74 12.39 -2.27
C CYS A 88 -2.02 12.69 -3.06
N ALA A 89 -2.95 13.47 -2.48
CA ALA A 89 -4.22 13.81 -3.13
C ALA A 89 -4.08 14.64 -4.43
N ILE A 90 -2.91 15.26 -4.67
CA ILE A 90 -2.67 16.15 -5.82
C ILE A 90 -2.09 15.38 -7.01
N CYS A 91 -1.10 14.51 -6.77
CA CYS A 91 -0.37 13.81 -7.84
C CYS A 91 -0.59 12.29 -7.85
N GLY A 92 -1.20 11.71 -6.81
CA GLY A 92 -1.45 10.27 -6.68
C GLY A 92 -0.23 9.44 -6.32
N MET A 93 0.94 10.06 -6.16
CA MET A 93 2.15 9.35 -5.75
C MET A 93 2.11 9.00 -4.27
N LYS A 94 2.81 7.93 -3.90
CA LYS A 94 2.99 7.53 -2.50
C LYS A 94 3.69 8.65 -1.73
N VAL A 95 3.26 8.87 -0.49
CA VAL A 95 3.90 9.82 0.40
C VAL A 95 5.35 9.43 0.63
N ASP A 96 6.25 10.39 0.43
CA ASP A 96 7.66 10.19 0.72
C ASP A 96 7.95 10.71 2.14
N PRO A 97 8.35 9.85 3.10
CA PRO A 97 8.70 10.26 4.45
C PRO A 97 9.97 11.13 4.50
N SER A 98 10.74 11.18 3.40
CA SER A 98 11.90 12.06 3.25
C SER A 98 11.50 13.50 2.93
N LEU A 99 10.23 13.75 2.56
CA LEU A 99 9.70 15.09 2.30
C LEU A 99 9.07 15.68 3.57
N PRO A 100 9.08 17.02 3.72
CA PRO A 100 8.47 17.67 4.87
C PRO A 100 6.97 17.41 4.91
N THR A 101 6.47 16.93 6.05
CA THR A 101 5.04 16.82 6.34
C THR A 101 4.48 18.16 6.83
N MET A 102 3.16 18.36 6.73
CA MET A 102 2.47 19.52 7.30
C MET A 102 1.29 19.10 8.15
N GLU A 103 0.86 19.92 9.09
CA GLU A 103 -0.36 19.66 9.88
C GLU A 103 -1.57 20.34 9.24
N TYR A 104 -2.65 19.58 9.09
CA TYR A 104 -3.95 20.05 8.62
C TYR A 104 -5.04 19.49 9.53
N GLN A 105 -5.83 20.38 10.15
CA GLN A 105 -6.88 20.01 11.11
C GLN A 105 -6.40 19.07 12.24
N GLY A 106 -5.19 19.32 12.76
CA GLY A 106 -4.59 18.49 13.82
C GLY A 106 -4.06 17.13 13.35
N GLN A 107 -4.13 16.84 12.05
CA GLN A 107 -3.58 15.62 11.45
C GLN A 107 -2.35 15.94 10.63
N THR A 108 -1.31 15.11 10.75
CA THR A 108 -0.10 15.25 9.95
C THR A 108 -0.34 14.67 8.56
N ILE A 109 -0.14 15.47 7.51
CA ILE A 109 -0.23 15.05 6.12
C ILE A 109 1.16 15.07 5.47
N GLY A 110 1.45 14.07 4.66
CA GLY A 110 2.66 13.95 3.88
C GLY A 110 2.41 14.18 2.39
N PHE A 111 3.47 14.54 1.68
CA PHE A 111 3.42 14.85 0.26
C PHE A 111 4.19 13.81 -0.54
N GLY A 112 3.71 13.52 -1.75
CA GLY A 112 4.44 12.67 -2.69
C GLY A 112 5.47 13.44 -3.53
N CYS A 113 5.46 14.77 -3.49
CA CYS A 113 6.35 15.58 -4.30
C CYS A 113 6.61 16.97 -3.72
N LYS A 114 7.78 17.58 -4.03
CA LYS A 114 8.13 18.94 -3.60
C LYS A 114 7.15 20.01 -4.11
N ILE A 115 6.50 19.78 -5.25
CA ILE A 115 5.53 20.70 -5.88
C ILE A 115 4.14 20.59 -5.20
N CYS A 116 3.87 19.49 -4.51
CA CYS A 116 2.58 19.19 -3.92
C CYS A 116 2.35 20.02 -2.64
N ALA A 117 3.39 20.27 -1.84
CA ALA A 117 3.33 21.11 -0.64
C ALA A 117 2.87 22.56 -0.92
N PRO A 118 3.45 23.31 -1.89
CA PRO A 118 2.98 24.67 -2.17
C PRO A 118 1.57 24.70 -2.80
N LYS A 119 1.19 23.69 -3.60
CA LYS A 119 -0.19 23.55 -4.13
C LYS A 119 -1.21 23.36 -3.01
N PHE A 120 -0.86 22.53 -2.03
CA PHE A 120 -1.67 22.35 -0.83
C PHE A 120 -1.78 23.63 -0.02
N LYS A 121 -0.68 24.35 0.18
CA LYS A 121 -0.66 25.63 0.91
C LYS A 121 -1.50 26.72 0.23
N ALA A 122 -1.64 26.67 -1.10
CA ALA A 122 -2.45 27.61 -1.85
C ALA A 122 -3.97 27.38 -1.69
N GLU A 123 -4.43 26.13 -1.63
CA GLU A 123 -5.85 25.80 -1.46
C GLU A 123 -6.04 24.64 -0.45
N PRO A 124 -5.74 24.84 0.85
CA PRO A 124 -5.73 23.76 1.83
C PRO A 124 -7.14 23.19 2.08
N ASP A 125 -8.19 23.99 1.96
CA ASP A 125 -9.58 23.53 2.14
C ASP A 125 -10.09 22.64 1.00
N LYS A 126 -9.53 22.85 -0.19
CA LYS A 126 -9.86 22.02 -1.36
C LYS A 126 -9.19 20.66 -1.26
N TYR A 127 -7.87 20.64 -1.00
CA TYR A 127 -7.10 19.40 -1.01
C TYR A 127 -7.11 18.66 0.33
N GLY A 128 -7.22 19.38 1.45
CA GLY A 128 -7.22 18.88 2.82
C GLY A 128 -8.11 17.67 3.08
N PRO A 129 -9.43 17.74 2.78
CA PRO A 129 -10.32 16.61 2.98
C PRO A 129 -9.89 15.34 2.23
N SER A 130 -9.25 15.50 1.07
CA SER A 130 -8.78 14.37 0.25
C SER A 130 -7.49 13.76 0.80
N TYR A 131 -6.62 14.57 1.40
CA TYR A 131 -5.48 14.07 2.17
C TYR A 131 -5.94 13.24 3.36
N LEU A 132 -6.95 13.69 4.10
CA LEU A 132 -7.49 12.93 5.24
C LEU A 132 -8.16 11.61 4.81
N ARG A 133 -8.74 11.56 3.61
CA ARG A 133 -9.40 10.37 3.05
C ARG A 133 -8.49 9.45 2.25
N ASN A 134 -7.21 9.79 2.04
CA ASN A 134 -6.31 9.05 1.14
C ASN A 134 -6.81 8.94 -0.31
N GLU A 135 -7.50 9.96 -0.80
CA GLU A 135 -8.11 9.97 -2.13
C GLU A 135 -7.43 10.98 -3.06
N LEU A 136 -7.36 10.66 -4.35
CA LEU A 136 -6.90 11.59 -5.38
C LEU A 136 -8.03 12.55 -5.73
N ILE A 137 -7.76 13.85 -5.74
CA ILE A 137 -8.73 14.83 -6.22
C ILE A 137 -8.97 14.62 -7.71
N LYS A 138 -10.22 14.31 -8.04
CA LYS A 138 -10.71 14.30 -9.41
C LYS A 138 -11.25 15.70 -9.71
N ARG A 139 -10.62 16.38 -10.67
CA ARG A 139 -11.13 17.65 -11.21
C ARG A 139 -12.35 17.41 -12.07
#